data_AF-A0AAU0QCS9-F1
#
_entry.id   AF-A0AAU0QCS9-F1
#
_cell.length_a   1.000
_cell.length_b   1.000
_cell.length_c   1.000
_cell.angle_alpha   90.00
_cell.angle_beta   90.00
_cell.angle_gamma   90.00
#
_symmetry.space_group_name_H-M   'P 1'
#
loop_
_entity.id
_entity.type
_entity.pdbx_description
1 polymer ?
#
loop_
_entity_poly.entity_id
_entity_poly.type
_entity_poly.pdbx_seq_one_letter_code
_entity_poly.pdbx_strand_id
1 'polypeptide(L)'
;MTSAPATMRWGNLPLAGESGTMTLRQAIDLAAALLAEAGVDSARCDAEQLAAHLAGTDRGRLPLFEPPGDEFFGRYRDIVTARARRVPLQHLIGTVSFGPVVLHVGPGVFVPRPETEAILAWATAQSLPARPLIVDACTGSGALAVALAQHRANLGLKARIIGIDDSDCALDYARRNAAGTPVELVRADVTTPCLLPELDGQVDLMVSNPPYIPDAAVLEPEVAQHDPHHALFGGPDGMTVISAVVGLAGRWLRPGGLFAVEHDDTTSSSTVDLVSSTKLFVDVQARKDLAGRPRFVTAMRWGHLPLAGENGAIDPRQRRCRAKR
;
A
#
# COMPACT_ATOMS: atom_id res chain seq x y z
N MET A 1 -5.71 -35.91 31.30
CA MET A 1 -5.19 -36.29 29.97
C MET A 1 -6.26 -35.98 28.95
N THR A 2 -6.31 -34.73 28.52
CA THR A 2 -7.24 -34.25 27.49
C THR A 2 -6.57 -34.50 26.14
N SER A 3 -7.17 -35.38 25.34
CA SER A 3 -6.73 -35.68 23.98
C SER A 3 -6.84 -34.42 23.12
N ALA A 4 -5.74 -33.99 22.51
CA ALA A 4 -5.74 -33.00 21.45
C ALA A 4 -6.61 -33.47 20.26
N PRO A 5 -7.33 -32.58 19.56
CA PRO A 5 -8.04 -32.97 18.35
C PRO A 5 -7.03 -33.42 17.29
N ALA A 6 -7.34 -34.51 16.60
CA ALA A 6 -6.49 -35.06 15.56
C ALA A 6 -6.33 -34.03 14.42
N THR A 7 -5.16 -33.41 14.32
CA THR A 7 -4.80 -32.55 13.17
C THR A 7 -4.96 -33.35 11.88
N MET A 8 -5.84 -32.90 10.99
CA MET A 8 -6.06 -33.52 9.69
C MET A 8 -4.79 -33.33 8.83
N ARG A 9 -3.86 -34.29 8.88
CA ARG A 9 -2.67 -34.27 8.03
C ARG A 9 -3.09 -34.67 6.61
N TRP A 10 -2.89 -33.77 5.65
CA TRP A 10 -3.11 -34.03 4.22
C TRP A 10 -2.49 -35.34 3.73
N GLY A 11 -1.38 -35.78 4.34
CA GLY A 11 -0.70 -37.05 4.03
C GLY A 11 -1.43 -38.33 4.46
N ASN A 12 -2.52 -38.24 5.22
CA ASN A 12 -3.31 -39.39 5.69
C ASN A 12 -4.74 -39.44 5.11
N LEU A 13 -5.10 -38.53 4.21
CA LEU A 13 -6.37 -38.68 3.47
C LEU A 13 -6.18 -39.75 2.40
N PRO A 14 -7.09 -40.75 2.32
CA PRO A 14 -7.00 -41.77 1.29
C PRO A 14 -7.02 -41.09 -0.08
N LEU A 15 -5.98 -41.30 -0.89
CA LEU A 15 -6.15 -41.33 -2.33
C LEU A 15 -7.28 -42.36 -2.54
N ALA A 16 -8.42 -41.91 -3.04
CA ALA A 16 -9.70 -42.59 -2.88
C ALA A 16 -9.61 -44.10 -3.15
N GLY A 17 -10.38 -44.88 -2.39
CA GLY A 17 -10.47 -46.33 -2.52
C GLY A 17 -10.65 -46.79 -3.97
N GLU A 18 -10.02 -47.92 -4.26
CA GLU A 18 -10.17 -48.77 -5.45
C GLU A 18 -10.67 -48.05 -6.73
N SER A 19 -9.78 -47.24 -7.33
CA SER A 19 -9.85 -46.68 -8.72
C SER A 19 -10.21 -45.19 -8.94
N GLY A 20 -10.28 -44.32 -7.93
CA GLY A 20 -10.74 -42.92 -8.12
C GLY A 20 -9.67 -41.82 -8.03
N THR A 21 -9.32 -41.16 -9.14
CA THR A 21 -8.50 -39.93 -9.16
C THR A 21 -9.20 -38.80 -8.40
N MET A 22 -8.49 -38.08 -7.52
CA MET A 22 -9.02 -36.92 -6.80
C MET A 22 -9.46 -35.83 -7.79
N THR A 23 -10.70 -35.36 -7.67
CA THR A 23 -11.17 -34.24 -8.51
C THR A 23 -10.69 -32.90 -7.97
N LEU A 24 -10.58 -31.89 -8.83
CA LEU A 24 -10.24 -30.51 -8.41
C LEU A 24 -11.20 -29.98 -7.35
N ARG A 25 -12.49 -30.26 -7.49
CA ARG A 25 -13.52 -29.85 -6.52
C ARG A 25 -13.24 -30.42 -5.15
N GLN A 26 -12.96 -31.72 -5.06
CA GLN A 26 -12.60 -32.37 -3.79
C GLN A 26 -11.32 -31.79 -3.19
N ALA A 27 -10.32 -31.46 -4.03
CA ALA A 27 -9.10 -30.82 -3.55
C ALA A 27 -9.35 -29.43 -2.97
N ILE A 28 -10.19 -28.62 -3.62
CA ILE A 28 -10.59 -27.29 -3.12
C ILE A 28 -11.41 -27.42 -1.84
N ASP A 29 -12.32 -28.40 -1.74
CA ASP A 29 -13.12 -28.64 -0.53
C ASP A 29 -12.22 -28.99 0.67
N LEU A 30 -11.23 -29.87 0.46
CA LEU A 30 -10.25 -30.23 1.48
C LEU A 30 -9.35 -29.04 1.85
N ALA A 31 -8.87 -28.29 0.86
CA ALA A 31 -8.09 -27.08 1.08
C ALA A 31 -8.86 -26.07 1.94
N ALA A 32 -10.13 -25.82 1.60
CA ALA A 32 -10.98 -24.90 2.34
C ALA A 32 -11.18 -25.35 3.80
N ALA A 33 -11.38 -26.64 4.05
CA ALA A 33 -11.49 -27.15 5.42
C ALA A 33 -10.19 -26.93 6.21
N LEU A 34 -9.04 -27.27 5.62
CA LEU A 34 -7.73 -27.12 6.27
C LEU A 34 -7.37 -25.64 6.52
N LEU A 35 -7.70 -24.75 5.59
CA LEU A 35 -7.50 -23.31 5.78
C LEU A 35 -8.43 -22.75 6.86
N ALA A 36 -9.67 -23.22 6.94
CA ALA A 36 -10.60 -22.83 8.00
C ALA A 36 -10.11 -23.30 9.39
N GLU A 37 -9.60 -24.53 9.50
CA GLU A 37 -8.97 -25.05 10.72
C GLU A 37 -7.74 -24.23 11.12
N ALA A 38 -7.01 -23.68 10.15
CA ALA A 38 -5.89 -22.77 10.36
C ALA A 38 -6.33 -21.31 10.66
N GLY A 39 -7.63 -21.07 10.85
CA GLY A 39 -8.20 -19.76 11.18
C GLY A 39 -8.29 -18.78 10.01
N VAL A 40 -8.19 -19.23 8.74
CA VAL A 40 -8.29 -18.35 7.57
C VAL A 40 -9.76 -18.02 7.32
N ASP A 41 -10.16 -16.77 7.55
CA ASP A 41 -11.55 -16.33 7.39
C ASP A 41 -12.09 -16.54 5.97
N SER A 42 -11.24 -16.31 4.97
CA SER A 42 -11.54 -16.44 3.55
C SER A 42 -11.21 -17.83 2.98
N ALA A 43 -11.17 -18.88 3.80
CA ALA A 43 -10.61 -20.20 3.46
C ALA A 43 -11.00 -20.75 2.08
N ARG A 44 -12.30 -20.76 1.73
CA ARG A 44 -12.76 -21.24 0.41
C ARG A 44 -12.28 -20.35 -0.73
N CYS A 45 -12.35 -19.03 -0.53
CA CYS A 45 -11.91 -18.04 -1.49
C CYS A 45 -10.41 -18.19 -1.78
N ASP A 46 -9.60 -18.36 -0.74
CA ASP A 46 -8.15 -18.56 -0.83
C ASP A 46 -7.84 -19.89 -1.53
N ALA A 47 -8.50 -20.98 -1.15
CA ALA A 47 -8.33 -22.29 -1.80
C ALA A 47 -8.57 -22.23 -3.30
N GLU A 48 -9.63 -21.55 -3.74
CA GLU A 48 -9.95 -21.35 -5.16
C GLU A 48 -8.93 -20.43 -5.85
N GLN A 49 -8.50 -19.35 -5.20
CA GLN A 49 -7.48 -18.45 -5.76
C GLN A 49 -6.14 -19.16 -5.99
N LEU A 50 -5.71 -19.99 -5.03
CA LEU A 50 -4.49 -20.79 -5.17
C LEU A 50 -4.60 -21.81 -6.32
N ALA A 51 -5.76 -22.45 -6.48
CA ALA A 51 -6.00 -23.37 -7.58
C ALA A 51 -5.98 -22.65 -8.94
N ALA A 52 -6.64 -21.49 -9.02
CA ALA A 52 -6.69 -20.62 -10.20
C ALA A 52 -5.29 -20.16 -10.60
N HIS A 53 -4.50 -19.71 -9.63
CA HIS A 53 -3.11 -19.31 -9.81
C HIS A 53 -2.26 -20.44 -10.43
N LEU A 54 -2.30 -21.64 -9.84
CA LEU A 54 -1.54 -22.78 -10.37
C LEU A 54 -2.02 -23.26 -11.74
N ALA A 55 -3.32 -23.11 -12.02
CA ALA A 55 -3.92 -23.45 -13.30
C ALA A 55 -3.69 -22.38 -14.38
N GLY A 56 -3.14 -21.21 -14.03
CA GLY A 56 -2.93 -20.11 -14.97
C GLY A 56 -4.25 -19.56 -15.55
N THR A 57 -5.32 -19.59 -14.77
CA THR A 57 -6.67 -19.17 -15.20
C THR A 57 -7.39 -18.40 -14.11
N ASP A 58 -8.50 -17.75 -14.45
CA ASP A 58 -9.38 -17.11 -13.47
C ASP A 58 -10.21 -18.12 -12.68
N ARG A 59 -10.58 -17.76 -11.44
CA ARG A 59 -11.43 -18.58 -10.56
C ARG A 59 -12.73 -19.05 -11.22
N GLY A 60 -13.39 -18.17 -11.97
CA GLY A 60 -14.66 -18.47 -12.65
C GLY A 60 -14.54 -19.57 -13.71
N ARG A 61 -13.32 -19.87 -14.18
CA ARG A 61 -13.03 -20.89 -15.18
C ARG A 61 -12.58 -22.22 -14.57
N LEU A 62 -12.36 -22.29 -13.25
CA LEU A 62 -12.00 -23.53 -12.56
C LEU A 62 -12.98 -24.69 -12.80
N PRO A 63 -14.31 -24.50 -12.92
CA PRO A 63 -15.23 -25.60 -13.22
C PRO A 63 -14.99 -26.26 -14.58
N LEU A 64 -14.32 -25.56 -15.51
CA LEU A 64 -13.98 -26.05 -16.85
C LEU A 64 -12.53 -26.57 -16.93
N PHE A 65 -11.76 -26.45 -15.85
CA PHE A 65 -10.37 -26.83 -15.83
C PHE A 65 -10.23 -28.30 -15.42
N GLU A 66 -9.58 -29.08 -16.28
CA GLU A 66 -9.17 -30.44 -15.99
C GLU A 66 -7.70 -30.44 -15.55
N PRO A 67 -7.39 -30.75 -14.26
CA PRO A 67 -6.02 -30.76 -13.79
C PRO A 67 -5.15 -31.75 -14.57
N PRO A 68 -3.89 -31.39 -14.89
CA PRO A 68 -3.01 -32.20 -15.74
C PRO A 68 -2.44 -33.46 -15.05
N GLY A 69 -2.96 -33.85 -13.89
CA GLY A 69 -2.52 -35.01 -13.10
C GLY A 69 -1.85 -34.66 -11.78
N ASP A 70 -1.09 -35.62 -11.23
CA ASP A 70 -0.58 -35.59 -9.85
C ASP A 70 0.37 -34.42 -9.54
N GLU A 71 1.11 -33.93 -10.53
CA GLU A 71 2.03 -32.79 -10.35
C GLU A 71 1.28 -31.53 -9.89
N PHE A 72 0.12 -31.25 -10.51
CA PHE A 72 -0.72 -30.13 -10.13
C PHE A 72 -1.19 -30.26 -8.68
N PHE A 73 -1.69 -31.44 -8.30
CA PHE A 73 -2.16 -31.69 -6.93
C PHE A 73 -1.04 -31.64 -5.90
N GLY A 74 0.18 -32.07 -6.27
CA GLY A 74 1.38 -31.89 -5.45
C GLY A 74 1.66 -30.42 -5.17
N ARG A 75 1.76 -29.60 -6.22
CA ARG A 75 1.97 -28.15 -6.10
C ARG A 75 0.84 -27.45 -5.35
N TYR A 76 -0.40 -27.86 -5.58
CA TYR A 76 -1.58 -27.32 -4.90
C TYR A 76 -1.55 -27.62 -3.40
N ARG A 77 -1.18 -28.84 -3.02
CA ARG A 77 -0.99 -29.20 -1.60
C ARG A 77 0.11 -28.36 -0.96
N ASP A 78 1.23 -28.16 -1.65
CA ASP A 78 2.36 -27.41 -1.10
C ASP A 78 1.99 -25.93 -0.85
N ILE A 79 1.33 -25.29 -1.81
CA ILE A 79 0.91 -23.88 -1.67
C ILE A 79 -0.20 -23.71 -0.63
N VAL A 80 -1.14 -24.66 -0.52
CA VAL A 80 -2.17 -24.64 0.53
C VAL A 80 -1.55 -24.90 1.91
N THR A 81 -0.55 -25.76 2.01
CA THR A 81 0.19 -26.00 3.25
C THR A 81 0.92 -24.73 3.70
N ALA A 82 1.51 -23.98 2.77
CA ALA A 82 2.10 -22.68 3.07
C ALA A 82 1.02 -21.67 3.53
N ARG A 83 -0.14 -21.62 2.87
CA ARG A 83 -1.25 -20.74 3.29
C ARG A 83 -1.78 -21.10 4.68
N ALA A 84 -1.87 -22.38 5.01
CA ALA A 84 -2.28 -22.87 6.33
C ALA A 84 -1.30 -22.49 7.45
N ARG A 85 -0.05 -22.17 7.10
CA ARG A 85 0.93 -21.57 8.03
C ARG A 85 0.81 -20.05 8.11
N ARG A 86 -0.30 -19.48 7.64
CA ARG A 86 -0.59 -18.03 7.64
C ARG A 86 0.34 -17.20 6.76
N VAL A 87 1.00 -17.80 5.75
CA VAL A 87 1.66 -17.01 4.71
C VAL A 87 0.58 -16.21 3.95
N PRO A 88 0.75 -14.89 3.74
CA PRO A 88 -0.24 -14.08 3.02
C PRO A 88 -0.54 -14.66 1.64
N LEU A 89 -1.82 -14.70 1.26
CA LEU A 89 -2.26 -15.24 -0.03
C LEU A 89 -1.50 -14.60 -1.21
N GLN A 90 -1.34 -13.28 -1.19
CA GLN A 90 -0.68 -12.56 -2.27
C GLN A 90 0.83 -12.81 -2.33
N HIS A 91 1.48 -13.19 -1.22
CA HIS A 91 2.88 -13.64 -1.27
C HIS A 91 3.02 -15.00 -1.95
N LEU A 92 2.02 -15.86 -1.84
CA LEU A 92 1.98 -17.16 -2.51
C LEU A 92 1.66 -17.01 -4.00
N ILE A 93 0.75 -16.09 -4.35
CA ILE A 93 0.39 -15.78 -5.75
C ILE A 93 1.51 -14.97 -6.43
N GLY A 94 2.23 -14.14 -5.68
CA GLY A 94 3.32 -13.27 -6.15
C GLY A 94 2.86 -11.96 -6.77
N THR A 95 1.55 -11.70 -6.83
CA THR A 95 0.97 -10.49 -7.41
C THR A 95 -0.28 -10.06 -6.66
N VAL A 96 -0.63 -8.78 -6.74
CA VAL A 96 -1.91 -8.24 -6.26
C VAL A 96 -2.44 -7.19 -7.23
N SER A 97 -3.76 -7.11 -7.38
CA SER A 97 -4.40 -6.02 -8.11
C SER A 97 -4.52 -4.78 -7.22
N PHE A 98 -4.22 -3.61 -7.79
CA PHE A 98 -4.41 -2.32 -7.13
C PHE A 98 -4.97 -1.32 -8.15
N GLY A 99 -6.27 -1.01 -8.05
CA GLY A 99 -6.96 -0.20 -9.04
C GLY A 99 -6.74 -0.74 -10.47
N PRO A 100 -6.15 0.05 -11.40
CA PRO A 100 -5.94 -0.37 -12.78
C PRO A 100 -4.63 -1.16 -13.01
N VAL A 101 -3.85 -1.45 -11.97
CA VAL A 101 -2.51 -2.08 -12.09
C VAL A 101 -2.44 -3.42 -11.39
N VAL A 102 -1.55 -4.28 -11.85
CA VAL A 102 -1.16 -5.52 -11.17
C VAL A 102 0.28 -5.39 -10.73
N LEU A 103 0.54 -5.60 -9.45
CA LEU A 103 1.84 -5.37 -8.81
C LEU A 103 2.42 -6.69 -8.36
N HIS A 104 3.70 -6.91 -8.61
CA HIS A 104 4.48 -7.95 -7.97
C HIS A 104 4.65 -7.63 -6.48
N VAL A 105 4.39 -8.63 -5.64
CA VAL A 105 4.51 -8.58 -4.17
C VAL A 105 5.04 -9.90 -3.63
N GLY A 106 5.49 -9.90 -2.39
CA GLY A 106 6.04 -11.08 -1.74
C GLY A 106 6.70 -10.74 -0.41
N PRO A 107 7.47 -11.69 0.17
CA PRO A 107 8.16 -11.45 1.43
C PRO A 107 9.03 -10.19 1.37
N GLY A 108 8.94 -9.35 2.41
CA GLY A 108 9.75 -8.14 2.54
C GLY A 108 9.10 -6.85 2.01
N VAL A 109 7.89 -6.91 1.47
CA VAL A 109 7.11 -5.72 1.09
C VAL A 109 5.67 -5.81 1.61
N PHE A 110 5.09 -4.68 1.98
CA PHE A 110 3.69 -4.60 2.37
C PHE A 110 2.79 -4.88 1.16
N VAL A 111 1.77 -5.73 1.35
CA VAL A 111 0.75 -5.99 0.34
C VAL A 111 -0.24 -4.82 0.29
N PRO A 112 -0.36 -4.09 -0.83
CA PRO A 112 -1.35 -3.04 -1.03
C PRO A 112 -2.76 -3.47 -0.60
N ARG A 113 -3.44 -2.59 0.12
CA ARG A 113 -4.78 -2.85 0.64
C ARG A 113 -5.85 -2.13 -0.21
N PRO A 114 -7.05 -2.70 -0.37
CA PRO A 114 -8.13 -2.06 -1.12
C PRO A 114 -8.50 -0.66 -0.61
N GLU A 115 -8.36 -0.42 0.69
CA GLU A 115 -8.62 0.87 1.32
C GLU A 115 -7.76 1.99 0.72
N THR A 116 -6.50 1.70 0.38
CA THR A 116 -5.56 2.65 -0.24
C THR A 116 -6.01 3.07 -1.65
N GLU A 117 -6.86 2.29 -2.33
CA GLU A 117 -7.42 2.68 -3.62
C GLU A 117 -8.33 3.92 -3.51
N ALA A 118 -8.87 4.21 -2.32
CA ALA A 118 -9.64 5.43 -2.09
C ALA A 118 -8.77 6.69 -2.20
N ILE A 119 -7.49 6.62 -1.80
CA ILE A 119 -6.52 7.70 -2.01
C ILE A 119 -6.25 7.87 -3.50
N LEU A 120 -6.06 6.77 -4.25
CA LEU A 120 -5.88 6.81 -5.70
C LEU A 120 -7.09 7.46 -6.40
N ALA A 121 -8.30 7.04 -6.04
CA ALA A 121 -9.53 7.60 -6.59
C ALA A 121 -9.64 9.10 -6.31
N TRP A 122 -9.35 9.52 -5.08
CA TRP A 122 -9.32 10.94 -4.72
C TRP A 122 -8.26 11.70 -5.54
N ALA A 123 -7.02 11.20 -5.58
CA ALA A 123 -5.89 11.85 -6.23
C ALA A 123 -6.09 12.03 -7.74
N THR A 124 -6.65 11.01 -8.41
CA THR A 124 -6.91 11.05 -9.86
C THR A 124 -8.06 11.99 -10.25
N ALA A 125 -8.98 12.27 -9.32
CA ALA A 125 -10.03 13.26 -9.50
C ALA A 125 -9.56 14.71 -9.34
N GLN A 126 -8.34 14.95 -8.87
CA GLN A 126 -7.82 16.30 -8.66
C GLN A 126 -7.34 16.94 -9.97
N SER A 127 -7.59 18.24 -10.09
CA SER A 127 -7.02 19.06 -11.16
C SER A 127 -5.58 19.43 -10.81
N LEU A 128 -4.63 18.79 -11.49
CA LEU A 128 -3.20 19.07 -11.34
C LEU A 128 -2.68 19.85 -12.57
N PRO A 129 -1.55 20.56 -12.47
CA PRO A 129 -0.92 21.16 -13.63
C PRO A 129 -0.59 20.15 -14.73
N ALA A 130 -0.29 20.64 -15.94
CA ALA A 130 0.01 19.78 -17.09
C ALA A 130 1.23 18.87 -16.91
N ARG A 131 2.14 19.20 -16.00
CA ARG A 131 3.35 18.42 -15.67
C ARG A 131 3.61 18.44 -14.16
N PRO A 132 2.77 17.75 -13.37
CA PRO A 132 2.88 17.83 -11.93
C PRO A 132 4.10 17.05 -11.43
N LEU A 133 4.66 17.52 -10.33
CA LEU A 133 5.55 16.75 -9.47
C LEU A 133 4.71 16.06 -8.39
N ILE A 134 4.67 14.74 -8.42
CA ILE A 134 3.91 13.91 -7.49
C ILE A 134 4.89 13.11 -6.63
N VAL A 135 4.65 13.06 -5.33
CA VAL A 135 5.43 12.24 -4.39
C VAL A 135 4.53 11.21 -3.73
N ASP A 136 4.97 9.96 -3.75
CA ASP A 136 4.41 8.84 -2.97
C ASP A 136 5.40 8.50 -1.86
N ALA A 137 5.10 8.93 -0.63
CA ALA A 137 5.94 8.68 0.54
C ALA A 137 5.54 7.37 1.22
N CYS A 138 6.53 6.55 1.58
CA CYS A 138 6.34 5.16 2.02
C CYS A 138 5.73 4.32 0.88
N THR A 139 6.36 4.35 -0.30
CA THR A 139 5.78 3.80 -1.55
C THR A 139 5.63 2.28 -1.55
N GLY A 140 6.38 1.56 -0.70
CA GLY A 140 6.33 0.11 -0.59
C GLY A 140 6.60 -0.57 -1.93
N SER A 141 5.62 -1.32 -2.42
CA SER A 141 5.66 -1.99 -3.75
C SER A 141 5.47 -1.02 -4.93
N GLY A 142 5.33 0.28 -4.68
CA GLY A 142 5.10 1.30 -5.71
C GLY A 142 3.63 1.53 -6.05
N ALA A 143 2.69 1.07 -5.22
CA ALA A 143 1.29 0.94 -5.61
C ALA A 143 0.65 2.25 -6.07
N LEU A 144 0.71 3.30 -5.24
CA LEU A 144 0.17 4.61 -5.57
C LEU A 144 0.99 5.27 -6.69
N ALA A 145 2.33 5.26 -6.59
CA ALA A 145 3.22 5.83 -7.61
C ALA A 145 2.96 5.27 -9.02
N VAL A 146 2.92 3.94 -9.17
CA VAL A 146 2.71 3.25 -10.45
C VAL A 146 1.30 3.48 -10.97
N ALA A 147 0.27 3.39 -10.13
CA ALA A 147 -1.11 3.62 -10.55
C ALA A 147 -1.34 5.06 -11.01
N LEU A 148 -0.76 6.05 -10.31
CA LEU A 148 -0.81 7.46 -10.72
C LEU A 148 -0.05 7.70 -12.03
N ALA A 149 1.10 7.04 -12.22
CA ALA A 149 1.87 7.10 -13.46
C ALA A 149 1.07 6.58 -14.65
N GLN A 150 0.45 5.40 -14.51
CA GLN A 150 -0.39 4.80 -15.54
C GLN A 150 -1.62 5.66 -15.83
N HIS A 151 -2.27 6.20 -14.80
CA HIS A 151 -3.42 7.08 -14.97
C HIS A 151 -3.06 8.34 -15.79
N ARG A 152 -1.92 8.98 -15.52
CA ARG A 152 -1.44 10.14 -16.30
C ARG A 152 -1.08 9.75 -17.73
N ALA A 153 -0.40 8.63 -17.92
CA ALA A 153 -0.04 8.12 -19.25
C ALA A 153 -1.28 7.82 -20.11
N ASN A 154 -2.33 7.23 -19.53
CA ASN A 154 -3.58 6.94 -20.21
C ASN A 154 -4.31 8.21 -20.70
N LEU A 155 -4.08 9.34 -20.04
CA LEU A 155 -4.58 10.66 -20.46
C LEU A 155 -3.66 11.37 -21.45
N GLY A 156 -2.53 10.76 -21.84
CA GLY A 156 -1.50 11.40 -22.68
C GLY A 156 -0.76 12.54 -21.98
N LEU A 157 -0.80 12.60 -20.65
CA LEU A 157 -0.19 13.65 -19.84
C LEU A 157 1.14 13.18 -19.26
N LYS A 158 2.09 14.12 -19.12
CA LYS A 158 3.37 13.86 -18.46
C LYS A 158 3.25 14.19 -16.97
N ALA A 159 3.93 13.43 -16.13
CA ALA A 159 4.12 13.74 -14.72
C ALA A 159 5.52 13.28 -14.30
N ARG A 160 6.12 13.99 -13.34
CA ARG A 160 7.29 13.50 -12.62
C ARG A 160 6.79 12.88 -11.33
N ILE A 161 7.09 11.61 -11.09
CA ILE A 161 6.56 10.86 -9.96
C ILE A 161 7.74 10.29 -9.19
N ILE A 162 7.80 10.54 -7.89
CA ILE A 162 8.85 10.06 -7.01
C ILE A 162 8.22 9.15 -5.95
N GLY A 163 8.63 7.88 -5.91
CA GLY A 163 8.34 6.96 -4.82
C GLY A 163 9.49 6.91 -3.83
N ILE A 164 9.21 7.09 -2.54
CA ILE A 164 10.21 7.10 -1.46
C ILE A 164 9.94 5.94 -0.50
N ASP A 165 10.96 5.16 -0.18
CA ASP A 165 10.88 4.09 0.82
C ASP A 165 12.24 3.89 1.50
N ASP A 166 12.27 3.41 2.74
CA ASP A 166 13.51 3.14 3.48
C ASP A 166 14.00 1.68 3.29
N SER A 167 13.18 0.81 2.69
CA SER A 167 13.46 -0.61 2.52
C SER A 167 13.97 -0.95 1.12
N ASP A 168 15.15 -1.58 1.03
CA ASP A 168 15.72 -2.01 -0.25
C ASP A 168 14.86 -3.11 -0.86
N CYS A 169 14.28 -3.97 -0.02
CA CYS A 169 13.40 -5.04 -0.47
C CYS A 169 12.11 -4.47 -1.06
N ALA A 170 11.49 -3.48 -0.40
CA ALA A 170 10.32 -2.81 -0.93
C ALA A 170 10.64 -2.12 -2.27
N LEU A 171 11.76 -1.37 -2.32
CA LEU A 171 12.21 -0.72 -3.54
C LEU A 171 12.56 -1.70 -4.66
N ASP A 172 13.00 -2.92 -4.38
CA ASP A 172 13.18 -3.93 -5.40
C ASP A 172 11.87 -4.35 -6.05
N TYR A 173 10.79 -4.51 -5.27
CA TYR A 173 9.45 -4.71 -5.83
C TYR A 173 8.97 -3.47 -6.59
N ALA A 174 9.13 -2.27 -6.01
CA ALA A 174 8.76 -1.02 -6.68
C ALA A 174 9.47 -0.84 -8.02
N ARG A 175 10.77 -1.16 -8.11
CA ARG A 175 11.54 -1.10 -9.37
C ARG A 175 10.97 -2.03 -10.42
N ARG A 176 10.60 -3.25 -10.04
CA ARG A 176 9.96 -4.22 -10.97
C ARG A 176 8.61 -3.71 -11.45
N ASN A 177 7.79 -3.20 -10.52
CA ASN A 177 6.45 -2.70 -10.82
C ASN A 177 6.45 -1.38 -11.61
N ALA A 178 7.47 -0.55 -11.41
CA ALA A 178 7.67 0.70 -12.12
C ALA A 178 8.33 0.53 -13.49
N ALA A 179 8.73 -0.68 -13.88
CA ALA A 179 9.37 -0.92 -15.17
C ALA A 179 8.48 -0.43 -16.33
N GLY A 180 9.01 0.45 -17.17
CA GLY A 180 8.26 1.07 -18.28
C GLY A 180 7.42 2.29 -17.89
N THR A 181 7.49 2.74 -16.63
CA THR A 181 6.85 3.98 -16.14
C THR A 181 7.89 5.08 -15.89
N PRO A 182 7.48 6.37 -15.78
CA PRO A 182 8.38 7.47 -15.41
C PRO A 182 8.65 7.58 -13.89
N VAL A 183 8.30 6.57 -13.09
CA VAL A 183 8.48 6.64 -11.63
C VAL A 183 9.97 6.61 -11.26
N GLU A 184 10.42 7.63 -10.55
CA GLU A 184 11.73 7.72 -9.91
C GLU A 184 11.64 7.13 -8.50
N LEU A 185 12.59 6.29 -8.10
CA LEU A 185 12.58 5.65 -6.78
C LEU A 185 13.77 6.12 -5.94
N VAL A 186 13.50 6.52 -4.70
CA VAL A 186 14.50 7.06 -3.78
C VAL A 186 14.51 6.25 -2.48
N ARG A 187 15.69 5.77 -2.10
CA ARG A 187 15.93 5.15 -0.79
C ARG A 187 16.14 6.22 0.26
N ALA A 188 15.14 6.43 1.12
CA ALA A 188 15.25 7.36 2.24
C ALA A 188 14.22 7.08 3.33
N ASP A 189 14.60 7.37 4.57
CA ASP A 189 13.70 7.38 5.72
C ASP A 189 13.01 8.75 5.82
N VAL A 190 11.68 8.77 5.70
CA VAL A 190 10.84 9.98 5.73
C VAL A 190 10.85 10.68 7.09
N THR A 191 11.35 10.04 8.15
CA THR A 191 11.57 10.65 9.47
C THR A 191 12.87 11.44 9.54
N THR A 192 13.74 11.33 8.53
CA THR A 192 15.02 12.04 8.47
C THR A 192 14.81 13.56 8.38
N PRO A 193 15.39 14.36 9.30
CA PRO A 193 15.32 15.81 9.23
C PRO A 193 15.93 16.35 7.93
N CYS A 194 15.33 17.41 7.38
CA CYS A 194 15.82 18.08 6.16
C CYS A 194 15.94 17.15 4.94
N LEU A 195 15.18 16.04 4.89
CA LEU A 195 15.15 15.15 3.73
C LEU A 195 14.80 15.92 2.44
N LEU A 196 15.54 15.62 1.36
CA LEU A 196 15.37 16.12 -0.02
C LEU A 196 14.97 17.61 -0.08
N PRO A 197 15.82 18.55 0.38
CA PRO A 197 15.50 19.97 0.41
C PRO A 197 15.22 20.56 -0.98
N GLU A 198 15.68 19.91 -2.05
CA GLU A 198 15.37 20.27 -3.43
C GLU A 198 13.88 20.16 -3.81
N LEU A 199 13.08 19.46 -3.00
CA LEU A 199 11.63 19.34 -3.18
C LEU A 199 10.83 20.46 -2.47
N ASP A 200 11.47 21.28 -1.62
CA ASP A 200 10.81 22.31 -0.83
C ASP A 200 10.03 23.30 -1.72
N GLY A 201 8.72 23.38 -1.52
CA GLY A 201 7.80 24.26 -2.25
C GLY A 201 7.58 23.91 -3.72
N GLN A 202 7.92 22.70 -4.16
CA GLN A 202 7.86 22.29 -5.58
C GLN A 202 6.80 21.21 -5.87
N VAL A 203 6.36 20.46 -4.86
CA VAL A 203 5.47 19.30 -5.04
C VAL A 203 4.03 19.75 -5.25
N ASP A 204 3.37 19.18 -6.25
CA ASP A 204 1.97 19.45 -6.59
C ASP A 204 1.00 18.56 -5.82
N LEU A 205 1.37 17.29 -5.64
CA LEU A 205 0.57 16.28 -4.95
C LEU A 205 1.50 15.39 -4.16
N MET A 206 1.22 15.23 -2.86
CA MET A 206 1.88 14.24 -2.02
C MET A 206 0.84 13.27 -1.48
N VAL A 207 1.05 11.99 -1.73
CA VAL A 207 0.26 10.89 -1.17
C VAL A 207 1.15 10.01 -0.30
N SER A 208 0.56 9.35 0.68
CA SER A 208 1.30 8.42 1.53
C SER A 208 0.36 7.40 2.17
N ASN A 209 0.79 6.14 2.19
CA ASN A 209 0.27 5.13 3.11
C ASN A 209 1.41 4.76 4.07
N PRO A 210 1.62 5.54 5.16
CA PRO A 210 2.70 5.28 6.09
C PRO A 210 2.36 4.14 7.05
N PRO A 211 3.36 3.54 7.72
CA PRO A 211 3.14 2.72 8.90
C PRO A 211 2.34 3.48 9.97
N TYR A 212 1.20 2.93 10.38
CA TYR A 212 0.27 3.59 11.31
C TYR A 212 -0.20 2.69 12.46
N ILE A 213 0.35 1.48 12.57
CA ILE A 213 -0.04 0.54 13.62
C ILE A 213 0.70 0.90 14.92
N PRO A 214 0.01 1.01 16.07
CA PRO A 214 0.67 1.17 17.36
C PRO A 214 1.54 -0.04 17.74
N ASP A 215 2.69 0.18 18.37
CA ASP A 215 3.64 -0.89 18.77
C ASP A 215 3.00 -2.01 19.62
N ALA A 216 1.95 -1.69 20.38
CA ALA A 216 1.24 -2.62 21.25
C ALA A 216 0.02 -3.31 20.60
N ALA A 217 -0.25 -3.05 19.31
CA ALA A 217 -1.41 -3.60 18.64
C ALA A 217 -1.30 -5.12 18.46
N VAL A 218 -2.42 -5.83 18.64
CA VAL A 218 -2.52 -7.26 18.32
C VAL A 218 -2.92 -7.39 16.86
N LEU A 219 -2.06 -8.02 16.07
CA LEU A 219 -2.23 -8.17 14.63
C LEU A 219 -2.65 -9.58 14.26
N GLU A 220 -3.33 -9.69 13.12
CA GLU A 220 -3.61 -10.98 12.49
C GLU A 220 -2.29 -11.74 12.22
N PRO A 221 -2.27 -13.07 12.39
CA PRO A 221 -1.04 -13.86 12.25
C PRO A 221 -0.28 -13.62 10.95
N GLU A 222 -0.97 -13.46 9.81
CA GLU A 222 -0.37 -13.14 8.51
C GLU A 222 0.48 -11.88 8.58
N VAL A 223 -0.10 -10.82 9.15
CA VAL A 223 0.49 -9.49 9.21
C VAL A 223 1.63 -9.51 10.22
N ALA A 224 1.40 -10.06 11.41
CA ALA A 224 2.40 -10.15 12.47
C ALA A 224 3.65 -10.95 12.08
N GLN A 225 3.49 -12.02 11.28
CA GLN A 225 4.56 -12.97 10.99
C GLN A 225 5.27 -12.74 9.66
N HIS A 226 4.62 -12.09 8.68
CA HIS A 226 5.13 -12.04 7.31
C HIS A 226 5.26 -10.63 6.72
N ASP A 227 4.52 -9.65 7.21
CA ASP A 227 4.71 -8.26 6.78
C ASP A 227 5.93 -7.66 7.51
N PRO A 228 6.74 -6.82 6.85
CA PRO A 228 7.91 -6.22 7.49
C PRO A 228 7.51 -5.30 8.65
N HIS A 229 8.12 -5.46 9.83
CA HIS A 229 7.81 -4.65 11.01
C HIS A 229 7.84 -3.14 10.74
N HIS A 230 8.85 -2.64 10.01
CA HIS A 230 8.98 -1.22 9.68
C HIS A 230 7.86 -0.70 8.77
N ALA A 231 7.20 -1.58 8.00
CA ALA A 231 6.09 -1.21 7.12
C ALA A 231 4.73 -1.16 7.86
N LEU A 232 4.68 -1.67 9.09
CA LEU A 232 3.46 -1.76 9.89
C LEU A 232 3.42 -0.71 10.98
N PHE A 233 4.47 -0.64 11.79
CA PHE A 233 4.42 0.06 13.06
C PHE A 233 4.83 1.53 12.93
N GLY A 234 3.92 2.40 13.36
CA GLY A 234 4.08 3.86 13.39
C GLY A 234 4.56 4.39 14.74
N GLY A 235 5.14 3.54 15.60
CA GLY A 235 5.57 3.88 16.96
C GLY A 235 4.49 3.66 18.03
N PRO A 236 4.64 4.25 19.24
CA PRO A 236 3.83 3.90 20.41
C PRO A 236 2.33 4.05 20.22
N ASP A 237 1.91 5.06 19.46
CA ASP A 237 0.52 5.39 19.16
C ASP A 237 0.18 5.29 17.65
N GLY A 238 1.12 4.80 16.83
CA GLY A 238 0.97 4.73 15.38
C GLY A 238 1.14 6.07 14.64
N MET A 239 1.40 7.18 15.31
CA MET A 239 1.40 8.51 14.71
C MET A 239 2.79 9.08 14.37
N THR A 240 3.87 8.38 14.70
CA THR A 240 5.25 8.88 14.54
C THR A 240 5.58 9.16 13.07
N VAL A 241 5.32 8.18 12.20
CA VAL A 241 5.62 8.32 10.76
C VAL A 241 4.64 9.28 10.09
N ILE A 242 3.35 9.22 10.45
CA ILE A 242 2.35 10.19 9.98
C ILE A 242 2.80 11.64 10.30
N SER A 243 3.28 11.90 11.51
CA SER A 243 3.78 13.22 11.92
C SER A 243 4.95 13.69 11.06
N ALA A 244 5.90 12.81 10.75
CA ALA A 244 7.00 13.13 9.86
C ALA A 244 6.52 13.44 8.43
N VAL A 245 5.62 12.61 7.89
CA VAL A 245 5.03 12.81 6.56
C VAL A 245 4.28 14.13 6.46
N VAL A 246 3.49 14.50 7.47
CA VAL A 246 2.79 15.80 7.54
C VAL A 246 3.79 16.97 7.55
N GLY A 247 4.90 16.84 8.29
CA GLY A 247 5.97 17.83 8.30
C GLY A 247 6.66 17.99 6.94
N LEU A 248 6.94 16.89 6.25
CA LEU A 248 7.48 16.89 4.88
C LEU A 248 6.49 17.52 3.90
N ALA A 249 5.21 17.14 3.95
CA ALA A 249 4.17 17.72 3.11
C ALA A 249 4.09 19.25 3.28
N GLY A 250 4.23 19.75 4.52
CA GLY A 250 4.22 21.18 4.81
C GLY A 250 5.40 21.93 4.18
N ARG A 251 6.56 21.27 4.02
CA ARG A 251 7.76 21.82 3.38
C ARG A 251 7.75 21.66 1.86
N TRP A 252 7.44 20.47 1.37
CA TRP A 252 7.58 20.09 -0.03
C TRP A 252 6.44 20.63 -0.91
N LEU A 253 5.21 20.70 -0.39
CA LEU A 253 4.10 21.16 -1.20
C LEU A 253 4.23 22.65 -1.51
N ARG A 254 4.03 22.99 -2.78
CA ARG A 254 3.87 24.39 -3.19
C ARG A 254 2.54 24.95 -2.65
N PRO A 255 2.37 26.28 -2.57
CA PRO A 255 1.07 26.90 -2.37
C PRO A 255 -0.02 26.31 -3.28
N GLY A 256 -1.12 25.82 -2.70
CA GLY A 256 -2.20 25.13 -3.41
C GLY A 256 -1.93 23.66 -3.77
N GLY A 257 -0.76 23.11 -3.41
CA GLY A 257 -0.45 21.70 -3.55
C GLY A 257 -1.32 20.84 -2.64
N LEU A 258 -1.57 19.59 -3.05
CA LEU A 258 -2.53 18.71 -2.41
C LEU A 258 -1.83 17.60 -1.63
N PHE A 259 -2.45 17.20 -0.52
CA PHE A 259 -1.92 16.18 0.40
C PHE A 259 -2.97 15.14 0.71
N ALA A 260 -2.59 13.86 0.71
CA ALA A 260 -3.38 12.79 1.30
C ALA A 260 -2.48 11.82 2.09
N VAL A 261 -2.93 11.42 3.27
CA VAL A 261 -2.23 10.45 4.11
C VAL A 261 -3.21 9.44 4.69
N GLU A 262 -2.92 8.15 4.48
CA GLU A 262 -3.67 7.05 5.10
C GLU A 262 -3.41 6.98 6.60
N HIS A 263 -4.41 6.53 7.34
CA HIS A 263 -4.33 6.28 8.77
C HIS A 263 -5.28 5.14 9.15
N ASP A 264 -5.10 4.59 10.35
CA ASP A 264 -6.07 3.66 10.92
C ASP A 264 -7.42 4.33 11.25
N ASP A 265 -8.52 3.58 11.28
CA ASP A 265 -9.84 4.17 11.56
C ASP A 265 -9.92 4.81 12.96
N THR A 266 -9.13 4.30 13.92
CA THR A 266 -9.04 4.85 15.29
C THR A 266 -8.26 6.16 15.38
N THR A 267 -7.36 6.46 14.43
CA THR A 267 -6.49 7.65 14.47
C THR A 267 -6.93 8.79 13.56
N SER A 268 -8.13 8.68 12.97
CA SER A 268 -8.72 9.70 12.09
C SER A 268 -8.74 11.11 12.71
N SER A 269 -9.33 11.25 13.90
CA SER A 269 -9.41 12.55 14.59
C SER A 269 -8.02 13.11 14.92
N SER A 270 -7.13 12.28 15.45
CA SER A 270 -5.75 12.69 15.76
C SER A 270 -4.98 13.13 14.51
N THR A 271 -5.22 12.48 13.35
CA THR A 271 -4.59 12.86 12.09
C THR A 271 -5.12 14.21 11.58
N VAL A 272 -6.43 14.44 11.68
CA VAL A 272 -7.03 15.76 11.35
C VAL A 272 -6.47 16.86 12.24
N ASP A 273 -6.40 16.62 13.55
CA ASP A 273 -5.87 17.58 14.52
C ASP A 273 -4.39 17.88 14.28
N LEU A 274 -3.59 16.85 14.01
CA LEU A 274 -2.19 16.97 13.65
C LEU A 274 -2.01 17.87 12.42
N VAL A 275 -2.69 17.56 11.30
CA VAL A 275 -2.59 18.35 10.06
C VAL A 275 -3.04 19.80 10.30
N SER A 276 -4.16 19.99 10.99
CA SER A 276 -4.74 21.32 11.26
C SER A 276 -3.85 22.17 12.17
N SER A 277 -3.23 21.56 13.18
CA SER A 277 -2.39 22.25 14.17
C SER A 277 -1.15 22.91 13.56
N THR A 278 -0.66 22.38 12.42
CA THR A 278 0.49 22.97 11.70
C THR A 278 0.20 24.37 11.17
N LYS A 279 -1.07 24.71 10.93
CA LYS A 279 -1.51 25.94 10.24
C LYS A 279 -0.92 26.12 8.83
N LEU A 280 -0.30 25.08 8.28
CA LEU A 280 0.25 25.08 6.92
C LEU A 280 -0.78 24.65 5.88
N PHE A 281 -1.90 24.09 6.31
CA PHE A 281 -2.91 23.49 5.45
C PHE A 281 -4.29 24.10 5.67
N VAL A 282 -5.12 24.01 4.63
CA VAL A 282 -6.56 24.29 4.64
C VAL A 282 -7.32 23.15 3.99
N ASP A 283 -8.65 23.21 4.05
CA ASP A 283 -9.56 22.16 3.54
C ASP A 283 -9.25 20.76 4.09
N VAL A 284 -8.77 20.70 5.33
CA VAL A 284 -8.46 19.45 6.04
C VAL A 284 -9.75 18.65 6.23
N GLN A 285 -9.81 17.48 5.62
CA GLN A 285 -10.99 16.64 5.59
C GLN A 285 -10.62 15.18 5.86
N ALA A 286 -11.27 14.58 6.85
CA ALA A 286 -11.30 13.13 6.99
C ALA A 286 -12.17 12.54 5.85
N ARG A 287 -11.60 11.60 5.11
CA ARG A 287 -12.24 10.92 3.99
C ARG A 287 -12.49 9.46 4.34
N LYS A 288 -13.54 8.93 3.72
CA LYS A 288 -13.98 7.55 3.91
C LYS A 288 -13.54 6.66 2.76
N ASP A 289 -13.29 5.40 3.05
CA ASP A 289 -13.16 4.34 2.05
C ASP A 289 -14.52 3.92 1.47
N LEU A 290 -14.51 2.91 0.58
CA LEU A 290 -15.72 2.35 -0.01
C LEU A 290 -16.61 1.61 1.02
N ALA A 291 -16.06 1.21 2.17
CA ALA A 291 -16.81 0.62 3.28
C ALA A 291 -17.40 1.69 4.23
N GLY A 292 -17.19 2.98 3.95
CA GLY A 292 -17.70 4.09 4.74
C GLY A 292 -16.91 4.39 6.02
N ARG A 293 -15.73 3.79 6.20
CA ARG A 293 -14.85 4.02 7.35
C ARG A 293 -13.87 5.16 7.06
N PRO A 294 -13.58 6.06 8.02
CA PRO A 294 -12.51 7.03 7.86
C PRO A 294 -11.17 6.31 7.65
N ARG A 295 -10.47 6.61 6.56
CA ARG A 295 -9.21 5.93 6.22
C ARG A 295 -8.07 6.84 5.82
N PHE A 296 -8.36 8.07 5.44
CA PHE A 296 -7.31 9.00 5.06
C PHE A 296 -7.76 10.44 5.31
N VAL A 297 -6.79 11.30 5.55
CA VAL A 297 -7.00 12.75 5.62
C VAL A 297 -6.48 13.38 4.35
N THR A 298 -7.27 14.30 3.78
CA THR A 298 -6.85 15.15 2.66
C THR A 298 -6.72 16.58 3.12
N ALA A 299 -5.77 17.32 2.54
CA ALA A 299 -5.63 18.75 2.80
C ALA A 299 -4.98 19.46 1.60
N MET A 300 -5.06 20.79 1.59
CA MET A 300 -4.37 21.64 0.61
C MET A 300 -3.38 22.56 1.32
N ARG A 301 -2.17 22.68 0.79
CA ARG A 301 -1.15 23.59 1.31
C ARG A 301 -1.63 25.03 1.18
N TRP A 302 -1.74 25.72 2.31
CA TRP A 302 -2.09 27.13 2.34
C TRP A 302 -1.07 27.97 1.56
N GLY A 303 -1.58 28.78 0.65
CA GLY A 303 -0.84 29.81 -0.05
C GLY A 303 -1.41 31.17 0.26
N HIS A 304 -0.57 32.16 0.57
CA HIS A 304 -0.99 33.54 0.37
C HIS A 304 -1.16 33.70 -1.14
N LEU A 305 -2.41 33.71 -1.63
CA LEU A 305 -2.69 34.34 -2.92
C LEU A 305 -2.08 35.74 -2.83
N PRO A 306 -1.22 36.17 -3.76
CA PRO A 306 -0.93 37.59 -3.84
C PRO A 306 -2.29 38.26 -4.01
N LEU A 307 -2.69 39.07 -3.03
CA LEU A 307 -3.77 40.02 -3.23
C LEU A 307 -3.40 40.78 -4.50
N ALA A 308 -4.24 40.69 -5.52
CA ALA A 308 -4.08 41.49 -6.72
C ALA A 308 -4.17 42.96 -6.27
N GLY A 309 -3.01 43.60 -6.09
CA GLY A 309 -2.91 45.03 -5.81
C GLY A 309 -2.29 45.42 -4.48
N GLU A 310 -1.09 44.95 -4.13
CA GLU A 310 -0.16 45.76 -3.33
C GLU A 310 1.24 45.73 -3.96
N ASN A 311 1.47 46.69 -4.86
CA ASN A 311 2.82 47.10 -5.27
C ASN A 311 3.52 47.73 -4.05
N GLY A 312 4.05 46.90 -3.16
CA GLY A 312 4.97 47.32 -2.12
C GLY A 312 6.35 47.58 -2.72
N ALA A 313 6.69 48.85 -2.91
CA ALA A 313 8.01 49.30 -3.31
C ALA A 313 9.08 48.76 -2.35
N ILE A 314 10.11 48.10 -2.89
CA ILE A 314 11.28 47.64 -2.14
C ILE A 314 12.19 48.84 -1.88
N ASP A 315 12.33 49.24 -0.61
CA ASP A 315 13.33 50.22 -0.16
C ASP A 315 14.75 49.65 -0.32
N PRO A 316 15.63 50.27 -1.14
CA PRO A 316 16.98 49.75 -1.40
C PRO A 316 17.95 49.81 -0.21
N ARG A 317 17.52 50.21 0.99
CA ARG A 317 18.42 50.43 2.14
C ARG A 317 18.73 49.21 3.03
N GLN A 318 18.14 48.03 2.81
CA GLN A 318 18.40 46.85 3.67
C GLN A 318 19.50 45.88 3.17
N ARG A 319 20.27 46.22 2.13
CA ARG A 319 21.31 45.35 1.55
C ARG A 319 22.71 45.40 2.20
N ARG A 320 22.84 45.84 3.45
CA ARG A 320 24.15 45.81 4.16
C ARG A 320 24.02 45.25 5.58
N CYS A 321 24.01 43.93 5.68
CA CYS A 321 24.51 43.19 6.86
C CYS A 321 24.64 41.70 6.51
N ARG A 322 25.76 41.31 5.91
CA ARG A 322 26.43 40.00 6.02
C ARG A 322 27.67 39.97 5.13
N ALA A 323 28.70 40.66 5.60
CA ALA A 323 30.09 40.34 5.30
C ALA A 323 30.86 40.58 6.61
N LYS A 324 31.69 39.60 6.99
CA LYS A 324 32.47 39.44 8.23
C LYS A 324 31.77 38.70 9.37
N ARG A 325 31.88 37.37 9.36
CA ARG A 325 32.77 36.59 10.25
C ARG A 325 32.93 35.20 9.67
#